data_AF-A0A836WDK4-F1
#
_entry.id   AF-A0A836WDK4-F1
#
_cell.length_a   1.000
_cell.length_b   1.000
_cell.length_c   1.000
_cell.angle_alpha   90.00
_cell.angle_beta   90.00
_cell.angle_gamma   90.00
#
_symmetry.space_group_name_H-M   'P 1'
#
loop_
_entity.id
_entity.type
_entity.pdbx_description
1 polymer ?
#
loop_
_entity_poly.entity_id
_entity_poly.type
_entity_poly.pdbx_seq_one_letter_code
_entity_poly.pdbx_strand_id
1 'polypeptide(L)' 'EVAKKYNLAVWNLYKIMGGFNSSQKWYLMNLMKRDRIHFTRKGYELKGDLFFSAFLKAWENFMIYKTDSL' A
#
# COMPACT_ATOMS: atom_id res chain seq x y z
N GLU A 1 -6.86 -9.05 11.52
CA GLU A 1 -8.02 -9.50 12.34
C GLU A 1 -8.90 -8.34 12.80
N VAL A 2 -8.35 -7.30 13.44
CA VAL A 2 -9.11 -6.10 13.88
C VAL A 2 -9.91 -5.45 12.75
N ALA A 3 -9.27 -5.12 11.62
CA ALA A 3 -9.98 -4.50 10.50
C ALA A 3 -11.12 -5.38 9.95
N LYS A 4 -10.93 -6.71 9.90
CA LYS A 4 -11.99 -7.64 9.50
C LYS A 4 -13.16 -7.61 10.49
N LYS A 5 -12.87 -7.62 11.80
CA LYS A 5 -13.89 -7.56 12.87
C LYS A 5 -14.77 -6.31 12.77
N TYR A 6 -14.18 -5.17 12.44
CA TYR A 6 -14.88 -3.89 12.35
C TYR A 6 -15.25 -3.48 10.92
N ASN A 7 -15.16 -4.40 9.96
CA ASN A 7 -15.45 -4.16 8.54
C ASN A 7 -14.74 -2.93 7.96
N LEU A 8 -13.46 -2.77 8.28
CA LEU A 8 -12.61 -1.67 7.82
C LEU A 8 -11.75 -2.11 6.63
N ALA A 9 -11.47 -1.15 5.74
CA ALA A 9 -10.51 -1.35 4.66
C ALA A 9 -9.09 -1.57 5.20
N VAL A 10 -8.30 -2.38 4.48
CA VAL A 10 -6.89 -2.67 4.82
C VAL A 10 -6.00 -2.35 3.64
N TRP A 11 -5.01 -1.49 3.87
CA TRP A 11 -3.90 -1.31 2.95
C TRP A 11 -2.68 -2.10 3.43
N ASN A 12 -2.45 -3.27 2.84
CA ASN A 12 -1.42 -4.22 3.28
C ASN A 12 -0.07 -3.93 2.61
N LEU A 13 0.65 -2.93 3.13
CA LEU A 13 1.97 -2.56 2.62
C LEU A 13 2.97 -3.74 2.66
N TYR A 14 2.91 -4.60 3.69
CA TYR A 14 3.78 -5.78 3.78
C TYR A 14 3.65 -6.68 2.54
N LYS A 15 2.41 -6.99 2.13
CA LYS A 15 2.15 -7.77 0.92
C LYS A 15 2.59 -7.02 -0.34
N ILE A 16 2.32 -5.72 -0.42
CA ILE A 16 2.70 -4.85 -1.56
C ILE A 16 4.22 -4.82 -1.75
N MET A 17 4.99 -4.75 -0.65
CA MET A 17 6.45 -4.77 -0.71
C MET A 17 7.02 -6.10 -1.24
N GLY A 18 6.24 -7.18 -1.16
CA GLY A 18 6.64 -8.53 -1.56
C GLY A 18 6.65 -9.54 -0.41
N GLY A 19 6.15 -9.17 0.77
CA GLY A 19 6.04 -10.07 1.91
C GLY A 19 7.37 -10.32 2.62
N PHE A 20 7.60 -11.58 3.01
CA PHE A 20 8.77 -11.94 3.81
C PHE A 20 10.06 -11.55 3.09
N ASN A 21 11.02 -11.00 3.83
CA ASN A 21 12.31 -10.54 3.31
C ASN A 21 12.25 -9.40 2.26
N SER A 22 11.08 -8.79 2.03
CA SER A 22 10.94 -7.68 1.07
C SER A 22 11.73 -6.43 1.43
N SER A 23 11.98 -6.18 2.72
CA SER A 23 12.79 -5.05 3.18
C SER A 23 14.22 -5.11 2.65
N GLN A 24 14.81 -6.31 2.51
CA GLN A 24 16.13 -6.49 1.91
C GLN A 24 16.11 -6.08 0.43
N LYS A 25 15.08 -6.51 -0.32
CA LYS A 25 14.95 -6.14 -1.74
C LYS A 25 14.77 -4.63 -1.91
N TRP A 26 13.94 -4.02 -1.08
CA TRP A 26 13.71 -2.57 -1.10
C TRP A 26 14.95 -1.78 -0.70
N TYR A 27 15.75 -2.27 0.26
CA TYR A 27 17.05 -1.71 0.59
C TYR A 27 18.02 -1.76 -0.60
N LEU A 28 18.13 -2.91 -1.28
CA LEU A 28 18.98 -3.04 -2.48
C LEU A 28 18.54 -2.12 -3.63
N MET A 29 17.27 -1.72 -3.67
CA MET A 29 16.73 -0.75 -4.63
C MET A 29 16.83 0.72 -4.15
N ASN A 30 17.53 0.99 -3.04
CA ASN A 30 17.67 2.31 -2.42
C ASN A 30 16.33 2.96 -1.99
N LEU A 31 15.34 2.13 -1.67
CA LEU A 31 14.03 2.57 -1.14
C LEU A 31 14.00 2.58 0.39
N MET A 32 14.98 1.97 1.05
CA MET A 32 15.09 1.94 2.51
C MET A 32 16.48 2.38 2.99
N LYS A 33 16.54 2.94 4.19
CA LYS A 33 17.79 3.29 4.87
C LYS A 33 18.52 2.02 5.33
N ARG A 34 19.77 2.17 5.78
CA ARG A 34 20.63 1.08 6.26
C ARG A 34 20.01 0.23 7.38
N ASP A 35 19.15 0.83 8.20
CA ASP A 35 18.42 0.13 9.28
C ASP A 35 17.31 -0.82 8.78
N ARG A 36 16.94 -0.73 7.49
CA ARG A 36 15.86 -1.52 6.86
C ARG A 36 14.49 -1.39 7.55
N ILE A 37 14.32 -0.32 8.32
CA ILE A 37 13.06 0.05 8.99
C ILE A 37 12.52 1.31 8.34
N HIS A 38 13.36 2.33 8.17
CA HIS A 38 12.96 3.61 7.60
C HIS A 38 13.13 3.61 6.08
N PHE A 39 12.20 4.26 5.39
CA PHE A 39 12.30 4.48 3.96
C PHE A 39 13.25 5.66 3.66
N THR A 40 13.86 5.63 2.46
CA THR A 40 14.48 6.83 1.89
C THR A 40 13.38 7.78 1.41
N ARG A 41 13.73 9.01 0.99
CA ARG A 41 12.77 9.92 0.34
C ARG A 41 12.06 9.23 -0.83
N LYS A 42 12.82 8.61 -1.73
CA LYS A 42 12.30 7.84 -2.87
C LYS A 42 11.38 6.70 -2.43
N GLY A 43 11.71 6.02 -1.34
CA GLY A 43 10.85 4.98 -0.76
C GLY A 43 9.53 5.51 -0.24
N TYR A 44 9.52 6.69 0.40
CA TYR A 44 8.30 7.35 0.85
C TYR A 44 7.45 7.88 -0.32
N GLU A 45 8.09 8.42 -1.37
CA GLU A 45 7.41 8.84 -2.60
C GLU A 45 6.68 7.65 -3.25
N LEU A 46 7.39 6.54 -3.50
CA LEU A 46 6.79 5.31 -4.03
C LEU A 46 5.67 4.77 -3.14
N LYS A 47 5.87 4.81 -1.81
CA LYS A 47 4.85 4.37 -0.85
C LYS A 47 3.58 5.23 -0.95
N GLY A 48 3.73 6.55 -1.15
CA GLY A 48 2.63 7.48 -1.39
C GLY A 48 1.89 7.17 -2.68
N ASP A 49 2.63 6.98 -3.79
CA ASP A 49 2.04 6.65 -5.09
C ASP A 49 1.24 5.35 -5.03
N LEU A 50 1.82 4.29 -4.45
CA LEU A 50 1.16 2.99 -4.29
C LEU A 50 -0.10 3.07 -3.43
N PHE A 51 -0.09 3.88 -2.36
CA PHE A 51 -1.28 4.10 -1.55
C PHE A 51 -2.35 4.84 -2.34
N PHE A 52 -1.99 5.95 -2.98
CA PHE A 52 -2.94 6.81 -3.67
C PHE A 52 -3.56 6.12 -4.88
N SER A 53 -2.78 5.36 -5.66
CA SER A 53 -3.31 4.53 -6.74
C SER A 53 -4.29 3.46 -6.25
N ALA A 54 -3.99 2.79 -5.12
CA ALA A 54 -4.89 1.81 -4.54
C ALA A 54 -6.19 2.44 -4.02
N PHE A 55 -6.08 3.63 -3.42
CA PHE A 55 -7.22 4.39 -2.93
C PHE A 55 -8.12 4.87 -4.08
N LEU A 56 -7.55 5.49 -5.12
CA LEU A 56 -8.29 5.94 -6.30
C LEU A 56 -9.04 4.78 -6.96
N LYS A 57 -8.38 3.63 -7.14
CA LYS A 57 -9.03 2.44 -7.70
C LYS A 57 -10.21 1.96 -6.85
N ALA A 58 -10.06 1.99 -5.52
CA ALA A 58 -11.15 1.62 -4.62
C ALA A 58 -12.32 2.61 -4.72
N TRP A 59 -12.02 3.90 -4.85
CA TRP A 59 -13.02 4.95 -5.02
C TRP A 59 -13.74 4.86 -6.37
N GLU A 60 -13.02 4.64 -7.47
CA GLU A 60 -13.59 4.42 -8.80
C GLU A 60 -14.56 3.23 -8.81
N ASN A 61 -14.16 2.10 -8.22
CA ASN A 61 -15.03 0.93 -8.09
C ASN A 61 -16.30 1.22 -7.29
N PHE A 62 -16.19 2.02 -6.22
CA PHE A 62 -17.34 2.47 -5.44
C PHE A 62 -18.29 3.34 -6.27
N MET A 63 -17.75 4.25 -7.08
CA MET A 63 -18.54 5.13 -7.94
C MET A 63 -19.25 4.35 -9.07
N ILE A 64 -18.58 3.37 -9.69
CA ILE A 64 -19.17 2.49 -10.70
C ILE A 64 -20.33 1.69 -10.09
N TYR A 65 -20.08 1.02 -8.96
CA TYR A 65 -21.13 0.26 -8.26
C TYR A 65 -22.35 1.11 -7.94
N LYS A 66 -22.15 2.35 -7.48
CA LYS A 66 -23.25 3.27 -7.18
C LYS A 66 -24.04 3.66 -8.44
N THR A 67 -23.36 3.84 -9.57
CA THR A 67 -23.99 4.19 -10.85
C THR A 67 -24.83 3.03 -11.40
N ASP A 68 -24.30 1.80 -11.33
CA ASP A 68 -25.00 0.60 -11.80
C ASP A 68 -26.19 0.20 -10.90
N SER A 69 -26.23 0.71 -9.67
CA SER A 69 -27.29 0.47 -8.68
C SER A 69 -28.44 1.50 -8.75
N LEU A 70 -28.34 2.48 -9.65
CA LEU A 70 -29.37 3.49 -9.94
C LEU A 70 -30.14 3.13 -11.21
#